data_AF-A0ABD3D5U5-F1
#
_entry.id   AF-A0ABD3D5U5-F1
#
_cell.length_a   1.000
_cell.length_b   1.000
_cell.length_c   1.000
_cell.angle_alpha   90.00
_cell.angle_beta   90.00
_cell.angle_gamma   90.00
#
_symmetry.space_group_name_H-M   'P 1'
#
loop_
_entity.id
_entity.type
_entity.pdbx_description
1 polymer ?
#
loop_
_entity_poly.entity_id
_entity_poly.type
_entity_poly.pdbx_seq_one_letter_code
_entity_poly.pdbx_strand_id
1 'polypeptide(L)'
;MDIDYAIRKDEPSSITEASSPDKVDLYEKWERSNRLSVMFIKTKICASIRGSVDKHNNVRDLLKAIDEQFAHSEKALASTLIMEFSSMRHNGLKGVRDYIMHIRDIAAKLKDLEVTMSETFLVHFILCTLPSQYGPFKISYNTHKDKWSINELMTMCVQEEGRLRMEEGEKVNLTTASSSKKNKGHHKGKEKVSTSLGIKKESTCYFCKKKGHMKKDCLKFKAWLEKKGVN
;
A
#
# COMPACT_ATOMS: atom_id res chain seq x y z
N MET A 1 30.73 21.43 -29.14
CA MET A 1 30.05 20.82 -30.30
C MET A 1 28.63 20.52 -29.88
N ASP A 2 27.63 20.96 -30.65
CA ASP A 2 26.20 20.84 -30.30
C ASP A 2 25.67 19.47 -30.75
N ILE A 3 25.83 18.44 -29.89
CA ILE A 3 25.60 17.03 -30.26
C ILE A 3 24.10 16.75 -30.40
N ASP A 4 23.24 17.43 -29.63
CA ASP A 4 21.79 17.21 -29.59
C ASP A 4 21.01 18.05 -30.62
N TYR A 5 21.70 18.79 -31.49
CA TYR A 5 21.07 19.67 -32.48
C TYR A 5 20.05 18.94 -33.38
N ALA A 6 20.39 17.76 -33.89
CA ALA A 6 19.52 16.91 -34.70
C ALA A 6 18.36 16.27 -33.92
N ILE A 7 18.45 16.23 -32.59
CA ILE A 7 17.34 15.80 -31.72
C ILE A 7 16.33 16.96 -31.62
N ARG A 8 16.81 18.19 -31.38
CA ARG A 8 15.99 19.38 -31.17
C ARG A 8 15.40 19.99 -32.44
N LYS A 9 16.03 19.82 -33.59
CA LYS A 9 15.62 20.45 -34.87
C LYS A 9 15.24 19.40 -35.91
N ASP A 10 14.19 19.70 -36.68
CA ASP A 10 13.76 18.89 -37.81
C ASP A 10 14.87 18.77 -38.86
N GLU A 11 14.82 17.68 -39.64
CA GLU A 11 15.73 17.45 -40.75
C GLU A 11 15.61 18.60 -41.77
N PRO A 12 16.71 19.32 -42.08
CA PRO A 12 16.69 20.34 -43.12
C PRO A 12 16.43 19.75 -44.49
N SER A 13 15.93 20.57 -45.42
CA SER A 13 15.78 20.18 -46.82
C SER A 13 17.11 19.68 -47.40
N SER A 14 17.05 18.67 -48.27
CA SER A 14 18.22 18.15 -48.96
C SER A 14 18.94 19.26 -49.75
N ILE A 15 20.28 19.22 -49.70
CA ILE A 15 21.11 20.13 -50.48
C ILE A 15 20.90 19.83 -51.97
N THR A 16 20.58 20.86 -52.75
CA THR A 16 20.58 20.86 -54.22
C THR A 16 21.69 21.76 -54.76
N GLU A 17 22.07 21.64 -56.04
CA GLU A 17 23.13 22.46 -56.67
C GLU A 17 22.87 23.99 -56.59
N ALA A 18 21.60 24.40 -56.41
CA ALA A 18 21.20 25.80 -56.23
C ALA A 18 21.14 26.28 -54.76
N SER A 19 21.63 25.48 -53.80
CA SER A 19 21.54 25.83 -52.38
C SER A 19 22.50 26.96 -52.02
N SER A 20 22.05 27.87 -51.16
CA SER A 20 22.94 28.91 -50.61
C SER A 20 23.98 28.28 -49.66
N PRO A 21 25.16 28.91 -49.51
CA PRO A 21 26.18 28.47 -48.55
C PRO A 21 25.61 28.27 -47.14
N ASP A 22 24.76 29.18 -46.66
CA ASP A 22 24.13 29.07 -45.34
C ASP A 22 23.25 27.81 -45.18
N LYS A 23 22.58 27.37 -46.26
CA LYS A 23 21.77 26.14 -46.24
C LYS A 23 22.65 24.90 -46.17
N VAL A 24 23.79 24.91 -46.87
CA VAL A 24 24.77 23.83 -46.83
C VAL A 24 25.35 23.70 -45.42
N ASP A 25 25.79 24.81 -44.82
CA ASP A 25 26.34 24.83 -43.46
C ASP A 25 25.34 24.30 -42.41
N LEU A 26 24.07 24.68 -42.54
CA LEU A 26 23.00 24.19 -41.66
C LEU A 26 22.77 22.69 -41.79
N TYR A 27 22.76 22.16 -43.01
CA TYR A 27 22.60 20.73 -43.26
C TYR A 27 23.80 19.95 -42.75
N GLU A 28 25.05 20.38 -43.03
CA GLU A 28 26.26 19.72 -42.53
C GLU A 28 26.33 19.70 -41.01
N LYS A 29 25.95 20.81 -40.36
CA LYS A 29 25.85 20.89 -38.90
C LYS A 29 24.83 19.88 -38.37
N TRP A 30 23.66 19.81 -38.99
CA TRP A 30 22.61 18.85 -38.62
C TRP A 30 23.08 17.41 -38.80
N GLU A 31 23.65 17.07 -39.96
CA GLU A 31 24.09 15.72 -40.30
C GLU A 31 25.22 15.25 -39.39
N ARG A 32 26.16 16.15 -39.06
CA ARG A 32 27.21 15.85 -38.08
C ARG A 32 26.64 15.53 -36.70
N SER A 33 25.66 16.30 -36.24
CA SER A 33 24.97 16.05 -34.97
C SER A 33 24.16 14.75 -34.99
N ASN A 34 23.47 14.46 -36.10
CA ASN A 34 22.72 13.23 -36.33
C ASN A 34 23.63 12.00 -36.22
N ARG A 35 24.72 11.97 -37.01
CA ARG A 35 25.68 10.86 -37.03
C ARG A 35 26.31 10.60 -35.67
N LEU A 36 26.71 11.65 -34.95
CA LEU A 36 27.31 11.53 -33.63
C LEU A 36 26.32 10.99 -32.60
N SER A 37 25.07 11.46 -32.63
CA SER A 37 24.03 10.98 -31.72
C SER A 37 23.68 9.52 -31.97
N VAL A 38 23.49 9.12 -33.24
CA VAL A 38 23.23 7.74 -33.63
C VAL A 38 24.36 6.82 -33.18
N MET A 39 25.61 7.20 -33.44
CA MET A 39 26.78 6.43 -33.02
C MET A 39 26.82 6.28 -31.49
N PHE A 40 26.63 7.37 -30.75
CA PHE A 40 26.65 7.35 -29.29
C PHE A 40 25.55 6.43 -28.74
N ILE A 41 24.31 6.58 -29.21
CA ILE A 41 23.18 5.76 -28.79
C ILE A 41 23.44 4.27 -29.11
N LYS A 42 23.81 3.93 -30.35
CA LYS A 42 24.08 2.53 -30.76
C LYS A 42 25.24 1.87 -29.99
N THR A 43 26.19 2.64 -29.46
CA THR A 43 27.27 2.10 -28.60
C THR A 43 26.82 1.79 -27.18
N LYS A 44 25.73 2.41 -26.71
CA LYS A 44 25.21 2.26 -25.35
C LYS A 44 24.02 1.32 -25.26
N ILE A 45 23.42 0.95 -26.39
CA ILE A 45 22.32 0.00 -26.48
C ILE A 45 22.79 -1.42 -26.14
N CYS A 46 21.98 -2.14 -25.36
CA CYS A 46 22.23 -3.54 -25.01
C CYS A 46 21.98 -4.47 -26.22
N ALA A 47 22.66 -5.61 -26.23
CA ALA A 47 22.61 -6.56 -27.35
C ALA A 47 21.19 -7.10 -27.65
N SER A 48 20.31 -7.15 -26.65
CA SER A 48 18.96 -7.72 -26.77
C SER A 48 18.03 -6.92 -27.69
N ILE A 49 18.24 -5.61 -27.83
CA ILE A 49 17.43 -4.75 -28.72
C ILE A 49 18.25 -4.16 -29.88
N ARG A 50 19.54 -4.48 -29.97
CA ARG A 50 20.43 -3.93 -31.01
C ARG A 50 19.96 -4.25 -32.44
N GLY A 51 19.46 -5.47 -32.66
CA GLY A 51 19.01 -5.91 -33.99
C GLY A 51 17.78 -5.17 -34.52
N SER A 52 16.88 -4.71 -33.64
CA SER A 52 15.68 -3.96 -34.05
C SER A 52 15.98 -2.50 -34.37
N VAL A 53 17.04 -1.93 -33.79
CA VAL A 53 17.36 -0.50 -33.87
C VAL A 53 18.55 -0.17 -34.78
N ASP A 54 19.38 -1.15 -35.15
CA ASP A 54 20.61 -0.94 -35.94
C ASP A 54 20.35 -0.38 -37.35
N LYS A 55 19.13 -0.54 -37.88
CA LYS A 55 18.74 -0.06 -39.22
C LYS A 55 18.50 1.45 -39.30
N HIS A 56 18.34 2.14 -38.18
CA HIS A 56 18.00 3.56 -38.16
C HIS A 56 19.27 4.44 -38.21
N ASN A 57 19.33 5.32 -39.20
CA ASN A 57 20.44 6.26 -39.42
C ASN A 57 20.08 7.71 -39.08
N ASN A 58 18.78 8.00 -38.90
CA ASN A 58 18.29 9.24 -38.33
C ASN A 58 18.09 9.06 -36.82
N VAL A 59 18.60 9.97 -36.00
CA VAL A 59 18.55 9.91 -34.54
C VAL A 59 17.11 9.91 -34.01
N ARG A 60 16.19 10.62 -34.66
CA ARG A 60 14.78 10.67 -34.24
C ARG A 60 14.07 9.37 -34.52
N ASP A 61 14.30 8.78 -35.69
CA ASP A 61 13.76 7.46 -36.02
C ASP A 61 14.34 6.38 -35.10
N LEU A 62 15.62 6.48 -34.77
CA LEU A 62 16.27 5.58 -33.81
C LEU A 62 15.63 5.70 -32.42
N LEU A 63 15.45 6.92 -31.91
CA LEU A 63 14.79 7.14 -30.63
C LEU A 63 13.35 6.63 -30.63
N LYS A 64 12.60 6.84 -31.72
CA LYS A 64 11.24 6.32 -31.88
C LYS A 64 11.22 4.79 -31.88
N ALA A 65 12.14 4.14 -32.58
CA ALA A 65 12.24 2.68 -32.60
C ALA A 65 12.60 2.11 -31.22
N ILE A 66 13.50 2.76 -30.47
CA ILE A 66 13.81 2.40 -29.09
C ILE A 66 12.57 2.55 -28.21
N ASP A 67 11.86 3.67 -28.33
CA ASP A 67 10.63 3.93 -27.60
C ASP A 67 9.57 2.85 -27.91
N GLU A 68 9.40 2.44 -29.17
CA GLU A 68 8.50 1.35 -29.55
C GLU A 68 8.90 -0.02 -28.97
N GLN A 69 10.19 -0.30 -28.77
CA GLN A 69 10.66 -1.54 -28.14
C GLN A 69 10.44 -1.57 -26.62
N PHE A 70 10.45 -0.40 -25.98
CA PHE A 70 10.33 -0.24 -24.52
C PHE A 70 9.07 0.45 -24.07
N ALA A 71 8.15 0.74 -25.00
CA ALA A 71 6.75 0.96 -24.74
C ALA A 71 6.26 -0.32 -24.07
N HIS A 72 6.47 -0.39 -22.76
CA HIS A 72 6.04 -1.46 -21.89
C HIS A 72 4.61 -1.69 -22.27
N SER A 73 4.29 -2.86 -22.84
CA SER A 73 3.00 -3.05 -23.46
C SER A 73 1.95 -2.66 -22.43
N GLU A 74 1.31 -1.51 -22.62
CA GLU A 74 0.38 -0.95 -21.64
C GLU A 74 -0.70 -1.98 -21.31
N LYS A 75 -1.00 -2.82 -22.31
CA LYS A 75 -1.83 -4.03 -22.21
C LYS A 75 -1.26 -5.11 -21.30
N ALA A 76 0.03 -5.43 -21.38
CA ALA A 76 0.69 -6.40 -20.50
C ALA A 76 0.79 -5.88 -19.06
N LEU A 77 1.07 -4.60 -18.87
CA LEU A 77 1.04 -3.96 -17.55
C LEU A 77 -0.36 -3.97 -16.95
N ALA A 78 -1.36 -3.55 -17.72
CA ALA A 78 -2.76 -3.60 -17.32
C ALA A 78 -3.18 -5.03 -16.94
N SER A 79 -2.81 -6.03 -17.74
CA SER A 79 -3.08 -7.44 -17.45
C SER A 79 -2.43 -7.90 -16.14
N THR A 80 -1.18 -7.50 -15.90
CA THR A 80 -0.45 -7.82 -14.67
C THR A 80 -1.10 -7.17 -13.45
N LEU A 81 -1.46 -5.88 -13.54
CA LEU A 81 -2.14 -5.15 -12.47
C LEU A 81 -3.54 -5.71 -12.20
N ILE A 82 -4.29 -6.11 -13.23
CA ILE A 82 -5.60 -6.77 -13.08
C ILE A 82 -5.43 -8.13 -12.37
N MET A 83 -4.40 -8.90 -12.71
CA MET A 83 -4.11 -10.18 -12.07
C MET A 83 -3.73 -9.99 -10.59
N GLU A 84 -2.89 -9.01 -10.28
CA GLU A 84 -2.56 -8.64 -8.90
C GLU A 84 -3.81 -8.19 -8.15
N PHE A 85 -4.58 -7.26 -8.71
CA PHE A 85 -5.81 -6.75 -8.13
C PHE A 85 -6.78 -7.89 -7.79
N SER A 86 -7.11 -8.74 -8.76
CA SER A 86 -8.13 -9.79 -8.62
C SER A 86 -7.75 -10.91 -7.64
N SER A 87 -6.46 -11.20 -7.49
CA SER A 87 -5.95 -12.21 -6.55
C SER A 87 -5.75 -11.68 -5.14
N MET A 88 -5.83 -10.36 -4.95
CA MET A 88 -5.49 -9.72 -3.69
C MET A 88 -6.52 -9.98 -2.58
N ARG A 89 -6.05 -10.42 -1.42
CA ARG A 89 -6.85 -10.53 -0.19
C ARG A 89 -6.10 -10.00 1.02
N HIS A 90 -6.82 -9.44 1.97
CA HIS A 90 -6.22 -9.02 3.22
C HIS A 90 -5.93 -10.25 4.09
N ASN A 91 -4.67 -10.46 4.43
CA ASN A 91 -4.19 -11.63 5.15
C ASN A 91 -3.91 -11.37 6.64
N GLY A 92 -4.24 -10.17 7.15
CA GLY A 92 -4.04 -9.79 8.55
C GLY A 92 -2.59 -9.50 8.95
N LEU A 93 -1.61 -9.67 8.04
CA LEU A 93 -0.18 -9.42 8.36
C LEU A 93 0.17 -7.93 8.30
N LYS A 94 -0.31 -7.22 7.28
CA LYS A 94 -0.21 -5.76 7.16
C LYS A 94 -1.50 -5.14 7.68
N GLY A 95 -1.45 -3.91 8.16
CA GLY A 95 -2.65 -3.20 8.63
C GLY A 95 -3.67 -3.02 7.51
N VAL A 96 -4.96 -3.02 7.85
CA VAL A 96 -6.07 -2.89 6.89
C VAL A 96 -6.02 -1.56 6.12
N ARG A 97 -5.48 -0.51 6.74
CA ARG A 97 -5.26 0.79 6.08
C ARG A 97 -4.29 0.67 4.91
N ASP A 98 -3.13 0.06 5.12
CA ASP A 98 -2.10 -0.12 4.10
C ASP A 98 -2.62 -0.99 2.96
N TYR A 99 -3.39 -2.02 3.30
CA TYR A 99 -4.08 -2.87 2.34
C TYR A 99 -5.03 -2.08 1.42
N ILE A 100 -5.90 -1.24 1.99
CA ILE A 100 -6.85 -0.44 1.21
C ILE A 100 -6.13 0.63 0.38
N MET A 101 -5.06 1.22 0.91
CA MET A 101 -4.22 2.16 0.16
C MET A 101 -3.56 1.49 -1.05
N HIS A 102 -3.09 0.26 -0.92
CA HIS A 102 -2.53 -0.52 -2.02
C HIS A 102 -3.57 -0.81 -3.12
N ILE A 103 -4.80 -1.16 -2.74
CA ILE A 103 -5.92 -1.31 -3.69
C ILE A 103 -6.18 -0.01 -4.47
N ARG A 104 -6.18 1.14 -3.78
CA ARG A 104 -6.37 2.45 -4.41
C ARG A 104 -5.24 2.78 -5.38
N ASP A 105 -3.99 2.48 -5.01
CA ASP A 105 -2.82 2.70 -5.87
C ASP A 105 -2.90 1.89 -7.17
N ILE A 106 -3.26 0.60 -7.07
CA ILE A 106 -3.46 -0.22 -8.27
C ILE A 106 -4.61 0.32 -9.13
N ALA A 107 -5.74 0.72 -8.52
CA ALA A 107 -6.85 1.30 -9.27
C ALA A 107 -6.48 2.62 -9.98
N ALA A 108 -5.62 3.44 -9.36
CA ALA A 108 -5.10 4.66 -9.98
C ALA A 108 -4.19 4.33 -11.17
N LYS A 109 -3.25 3.40 -11.01
CA LYS A 109 -2.39 2.92 -12.11
C LYS A 109 -3.18 2.32 -13.27
N LEU A 110 -4.24 1.56 -12.97
CA LEU A 110 -5.14 1.00 -13.98
C LEU A 110 -5.92 2.11 -14.71
N LYS A 111 -6.33 3.17 -14.02
CA LYS A 111 -7.00 4.32 -14.63
C LYS A 111 -6.08 5.05 -15.62
N ASP A 112 -4.80 5.18 -15.31
CA ASP A 112 -3.80 5.76 -16.22
C ASP A 112 -3.62 4.92 -17.50
N LEU A 113 -3.96 3.62 -17.44
CA LEU A 113 -3.97 2.67 -18.56
C LEU A 113 -5.38 2.50 -19.17
N GLU A 114 -6.26 3.49 -19.00
CA GLU A 114 -7.65 3.52 -19.50
C GLU A 114 -8.59 2.45 -18.92
N VAL A 115 -8.17 1.69 -17.91
CA VAL A 115 -9.02 0.72 -17.20
C VAL A 115 -9.65 1.40 -15.98
N THR A 116 -10.87 1.90 -16.15
CA THR A 116 -11.57 2.62 -15.08
C THR A 116 -12.37 1.68 -14.18
N MET A 117 -12.16 1.81 -12.87
CA MET A 117 -12.96 1.13 -11.84
C MET A 117 -13.83 2.14 -11.10
N SER A 118 -15.11 1.80 -10.88
CA SER A 118 -15.99 2.64 -10.08
C SER A 118 -15.65 2.56 -8.60
N GLU A 119 -15.88 3.65 -7.85
CA GLU A 119 -15.67 3.64 -6.40
C GLU A 119 -16.54 2.58 -5.71
N THR A 120 -17.79 2.42 -6.16
CA THR A 120 -18.71 1.38 -5.69
C THR A 120 -18.11 -0.02 -5.86
N PHE A 121 -17.50 -0.32 -7.01
CA PHE A 121 -16.84 -1.60 -7.24
C PHE A 121 -15.70 -1.83 -6.26
N LEU A 122 -14.84 -0.83 -6.05
CA LEU A 122 -13.70 -0.93 -5.12
C LEU A 122 -14.16 -1.19 -3.68
N VAL A 123 -15.21 -0.50 -3.23
CA VAL A 123 -15.80 -0.70 -1.89
C VAL A 123 -16.28 -2.14 -1.71
N HIS A 124 -17.06 -2.66 -2.65
CA HIS A 124 -17.54 -4.04 -2.60
C HIS A 124 -16.41 -5.06 -2.74
N PHE A 125 -15.41 -4.78 -3.58
CA PHE A 125 -14.23 -5.63 -3.72
C PHE A 125 -13.50 -5.77 -2.39
N ILE A 126 -13.17 -4.66 -1.73
CA ILE A 126 -12.51 -4.64 -0.41
C ILE A 126 -13.34 -5.46 0.59
N LEU A 127 -14.65 -5.23 0.67
CA LEU A 127 -15.52 -5.98 1.58
C LEU A 127 -15.48 -7.49 1.32
N CYS A 128 -15.45 -7.92 0.05
CA CYS A 128 -15.36 -9.33 -0.33
C CYS A 128 -14.01 -9.97 -0.02
N THR A 129 -12.93 -9.19 0.02
CA THR A 129 -11.54 -9.66 0.17
C THR A 129 -10.98 -9.51 1.59
N LEU A 130 -11.72 -8.88 2.49
CA LEU A 130 -11.44 -8.89 3.93
C LEU A 130 -11.58 -10.31 4.51
N PRO A 131 -10.73 -10.70 5.47
CA PRO A 131 -10.75 -12.02 6.10
C PRO A 131 -12.02 -12.25 6.91
N SER A 132 -12.29 -13.51 7.22
CA SER A 132 -13.54 -13.97 7.85
C SER A 132 -13.84 -13.32 9.20
N GLN A 133 -12.82 -12.89 9.95
CA GLN A 133 -12.95 -12.13 11.20
C GLN A 133 -13.72 -10.82 11.06
N TYR A 134 -13.75 -10.22 9.87
CA TYR A 134 -14.56 -9.04 9.55
C TYR A 134 -16.04 -9.38 9.25
N GLY A 135 -16.49 -10.61 9.49
CA GLY A 135 -17.88 -11.04 9.25
C GLY A 135 -18.93 -10.08 9.85
N PRO A 136 -18.85 -9.73 11.16
CA PRO A 136 -19.78 -8.78 11.78
C PRO A 136 -19.76 -7.40 11.11
N PHE A 137 -18.58 -6.92 10.71
CA PHE A 137 -18.43 -5.66 9.99
C PHE A 137 -19.13 -5.67 8.64
N LYS A 138 -19.01 -6.76 7.86
CA LYS A 138 -19.72 -6.90 6.57
C LYS A 138 -21.23 -6.88 6.75
N ILE A 139 -21.74 -7.52 7.81
CA ILE A 139 -23.17 -7.48 8.16
C ILE A 139 -23.59 -6.03 8.47
N SER A 140 -22.82 -5.33 9.31
CA SER A 140 -23.10 -3.93 9.66
C SER A 140 -23.16 -3.04 8.41
N TYR A 141 -22.20 -3.17 7.48
CA TYR A 141 -22.23 -2.47 6.20
C TYR A 141 -23.51 -2.78 5.40
N ASN A 142 -23.86 -4.06 5.24
CA ASN A 142 -25.04 -4.46 4.46
C ASN A 142 -26.36 -3.96 5.06
N THR A 143 -26.41 -3.71 6.36
CA THR A 143 -27.59 -3.14 7.04
C THR A 143 -27.66 -1.62 6.95
N HIS A 144 -26.56 -0.94 6.59
CA HIS A 144 -26.56 0.50 6.37
C HIS A 144 -27.20 0.85 5.02
N LYS A 145 -28.05 1.89 5.03
CA LYS A 145 -28.74 2.35 3.82
C LYS A 145 -27.86 3.24 2.93
N ASP A 146 -26.92 3.95 3.54
CA ASP A 146 -26.05 4.88 2.84
C ASP A 146 -24.86 4.14 2.22
N LYS A 147 -24.46 4.58 1.03
CA LYS A 147 -23.26 4.07 0.36
C LYS A 147 -22.04 4.74 0.96
N TRP A 148 -21.03 3.96 1.31
CA TRP A 148 -19.77 4.49 1.80
C TRP A 148 -18.82 4.81 0.65
N SER A 149 -18.08 5.91 0.81
CA SER A 149 -16.85 6.17 0.08
C SER A 149 -15.72 5.26 0.55
N ILE A 150 -14.64 5.15 -0.23
CA ILE A 150 -13.46 4.37 0.19
C ILE A 150 -12.84 4.94 1.46
N ASN A 151 -12.90 6.26 1.68
CA ASN A 151 -12.34 6.92 2.87
C ASN A 151 -13.13 6.55 4.13
N GLU A 152 -14.46 6.54 4.05
CA GLU A 152 -15.33 6.10 5.14
C GLU A 152 -15.11 4.62 5.43
N LEU A 153 -15.11 3.77 4.39
CA LEU A 153 -14.82 2.35 4.54
C LEU A 153 -13.47 2.11 5.23
N MET A 154 -12.42 2.82 4.81
CA MET A 154 -11.09 2.71 5.42
C MET A 154 -11.11 3.07 6.91
N THR A 155 -11.79 4.16 7.27
CA THR A 155 -11.90 4.60 8.67
C THR A 155 -12.60 3.53 9.52
N MET A 156 -13.72 3.00 9.02
CA MET A 156 -14.50 1.98 9.72
C MET A 156 -13.74 0.65 9.81
N CYS A 157 -13.01 0.25 8.77
CA CYS A 157 -12.14 -0.92 8.79
C CYS A 157 -11.03 -0.82 9.84
N VAL A 158 -10.40 0.35 9.99
CA VAL A 158 -9.34 0.58 11.00
C VAL A 158 -9.91 0.50 12.42
N GLN A 159 -11.10 1.05 12.65
CA GLN A 159 -11.78 0.94 13.94
C GLN A 159 -12.10 -0.53 14.26
N GLU A 160 -12.59 -1.28 13.29
CA GLU A 160 -12.88 -2.70 13.43
C GLU A 160 -11.61 -3.54 13.68
N GLU A 161 -10.51 -3.25 12.98
CA GLU A 161 -9.21 -3.87 13.23
C GLU A 161 -8.76 -3.65 14.68
N GLY A 162 -8.96 -2.44 15.21
CA GLY A 162 -8.70 -2.13 16.62
C GLY A 162 -9.55 -2.97 17.58
N ARG A 163 -10.85 -3.14 17.30
CA ARG A 163 -11.75 -4.00 18.09
C ARG A 163 -11.29 -5.46 18.07
N LEU A 164 -10.97 -5.99 16.88
CA LEU A 164 -10.51 -7.37 16.71
C LEU A 164 -9.23 -7.66 17.49
N ARG A 165 -8.27 -6.72 17.49
CA ARG A 165 -7.02 -6.85 18.28
C ARG A 165 -7.26 -6.90 19.79
N MET A 166 -8.25 -6.14 20.29
CA MET A 166 -8.60 -6.19 21.72
C MET A 166 -9.20 -7.55 22.10
N GLU A 167 -10.11 -8.09 21.27
CA GLU A 167 -10.72 -9.40 21.52
C GLU A 167 -9.71 -10.55 21.45
N GLU A 168 -8.73 -10.49 20.55
CA GLU A 168 -7.67 -11.48 20.48
C GLU A 168 -6.75 -11.43 21.71
N GLY A 169 -6.41 -10.23 22.19
CA GLY A 169 -5.66 -10.05 23.45
C GLY A 169 -6.42 -10.55 24.69
N GLU A 170 -7.74 -10.38 24.73
CA GLU A 170 -8.58 -10.91 25.81
C GLU A 170 -8.66 -12.44 25.79
N LYS A 171 -8.71 -13.07 24.60
CA LYS A 171 -8.70 -14.54 24.46
C LYS A 171 -7.40 -15.17 24.98
N VAL A 172 -6.25 -14.55 24.74
CA VAL A 172 -4.94 -15.02 25.26
C VAL A 172 -4.85 -14.87 26.79
N ASN A 173 -5.46 -13.84 27.35
CA ASN A 173 -5.53 -13.67 28.81
C ASN A 173 -6.48 -14.67 29.49
N LEU A 174 -7.53 -15.12 28.79
CA LEU A 174 -8.45 -16.14 29.29
C LEU A 174 -7.83 -17.56 29.28
N THR A 175 -7.01 -17.89 28.27
CA THR A 175 -6.31 -19.20 28.21
C THR A 175 -5.15 -19.29 29.21
N THR A 176 -4.50 -18.18 29.55
CA THR A 176 -3.49 -18.13 30.64
C THR A 176 -4.11 -18.09 32.04
N ALA A 177 -5.33 -17.56 32.19
CA ALA A 177 -6.06 -17.55 33.47
C ALA A 177 -6.79 -18.87 33.79
N SER A 178 -6.94 -19.79 32.83
CA SER A 178 -7.69 -21.05 32.98
C SER A 178 -6.84 -22.27 33.32
N SER A 179 -5.53 -22.11 33.52
CA SER A 179 -4.62 -23.21 33.87
C SER A 179 -3.82 -22.92 35.13
N SER A 180 -4.49 -22.71 36.27
CA SER A 180 -3.86 -22.83 37.60
C SER A 180 -4.88 -22.96 38.73
N LYS A 181 -5.35 -24.19 38.98
CA LYS A 181 -5.92 -24.57 40.28
C LYS A 181 -5.53 -25.99 40.67
N LYS A 182 -4.77 -26.08 41.79
CA LYS A 182 -4.32 -27.21 42.64
C LYS A 182 -2.79 -27.41 42.57
N ASN A 183 -2.03 -27.49 43.67
CA ASN A 183 -2.31 -27.44 45.10
C ASN A 183 -1.00 -27.13 45.86
N LYS A 184 -1.15 -26.75 47.14
CA LYS A 184 -0.17 -26.33 48.17
C LYS A 184 1.20 -27.03 48.24
N GLY A 185 2.24 -26.27 48.63
CA GLY A 185 3.49 -26.76 49.22
C GLY A 185 4.47 -25.62 49.56
N HIS A 186 5.05 -25.63 50.77
CA HIS A 186 5.75 -24.52 51.44
C HIS A 186 7.28 -24.68 51.33
N HIS A 187 8.04 -23.63 50.96
CA HIS A 187 9.29 -23.15 51.62
C HIS A 187 10.25 -22.29 50.73
N LYS A 188 10.55 -21.10 51.26
CA LYS A 188 11.88 -20.48 51.50
C LYS A 188 12.87 -20.24 50.33
N GLY A 189 12.85 -18.98 49.83
CA GLY A 189 14.00 -18.07 49.80
C GLY A 189 15.04 -18.17 48.66
N LYS A 190 15.11 -17.14 47.79
CA LYS A 190 16.25 -16.21 47.58
C LYS A 190 15.99 -15.23 46.41
N GLU A 191 16.23 -13.95 46.70
CA GLU A 191 16.68 -12.81 45.86
C GLU A 191 17.26 -13.13 44.46
N LYS A 192 17.20 -12.33 43.39
CA LYS A 192 17.00 -10.88 43.03
C LYS A 192 16.55 -10.89 41.54
N VAL A 193 15.91 -9.88 40.93
CA VAL A 193 16.40 -8.53 40.59
C VAL A 193 15.18 -7.68 40.17
N SER A 194 15.22 -6.43 40.62
CA SER A 194 14.32 -5.31 40.36
C SER A 194 14.34 -4.78 38.92
N THR A 195 13.18 -4.38 38.40
CA THR A 195 13.08 -3.08 37.72
C THR A 195 11.67 -2.51 37.90
N SER A 196 11.56 -1.51 38.77
CA SER A 196 10.39 -0.68 38.95
C SER A 196 10.37 0.45 37.92
N LEU A 197 9.36 0.48 37.06
CA LEU A 197 8.84 1.71 36.47
C LEU A 197 7.32 1.72 36.69
N GLY A 198 6.95 2.16 37.90
CA GLY A 198 5.58 2.25 38.34
C GLY A 198 4.87 3.46 37.74
N ILE A 199 4.01 3.23 36.75
CA ILE A 199 2.89 4.12 36.46
C ILE A 199 1.75 3.67 37.36
N LYS A 200 1.58 4.32 38.51
CA LYS A 200 0.40 4.14 39.38
C LYS A 200 -0.83 4.68 38.62
N LYS A 201 -1.47 3.83 37.81
CA LYS A 201 -2.84 4.09 37.35
C LYS A 201 -3.72 4.14 38.61
N GLU A 202 -4.24 5.32 38.93
CA GLU A 202 -5.24 5.49 39.98
C GLU A 202 -6.40 4.53 39.75
N SER A 203 -6.47 3.49 40.59
CA SER A 203 -7.52 2.49 40.51
C SER A 203 -8.87 3.14 40.81
N THR A 204 -9.73 3.23 39.81
CA THR A 204 -11.05 3.82 39.95
C THR A 204 -12.08 2.71 40.10
N CYS A 205 -12.87 2.75 41.16
CA CYS A 205 -13.86 1.72 41.44
C CYS A 205 -15.03 1.81 40.46
N TYR A 206 -15.23 0.79 39.62
CA TYR A 206 -16.33 0.79 38.63
C TYR A 206 -17.73 0.82 39.23
N PHE A 207 -17.90 0.46 40.51
CA PHE A 207 -19.20 0.47 41.21
C PHE A 207 -19.55 1.84 41.79
N CYS A 208 -18.67 2.43 42.61
CA CYS A 208 -18.93 3.72 43.25
C CYS A 208 -18.29 4.93 42.54
N LYS A 209 -17.53 4.69 41.47
CA LYS A 209 -16.78 5.66 40.66
C LYS A 209 -15.74 6.49 41.43
N LYS A 210 -15.42 6.13 42.68
CA LYS A 210 -14.34 6.77 43.47
C LYS A 210 -12.97 6.17 43.14
N LYS A 211 -11.94 7.03 43.14
CA LYS A 211 -10.53 6.66 42.97
C LYS A 211 -9.96 6.05 44.27
N GLY A 212 -8.88 5.27 44.14
CA GLY A 212 -8.11 4.70 45.26
C GLY A 212 -8.45 3.25 45.63
N HIS A 213 -9.41 2.61 44.98
CA HIS A 213 -9.73 1.19 45.22
C HIS A 213 -10.43 0.56 44.00
N MET A 214 -10.36 -0.77 43.87
CA MET A 214 -11.06 -1.53 42.83
C MET A 214 -12.44 -2.00 43.33
N LYS A 215 -13.34 -2.40 42.41
CA LYS A 215 -14.71 -2.85 42.76
C LYS A 215 -14.74 -3.96 43.83
N LYS A 216 -13.77 -4.88 43.80
CA LYS A 216 -13.60 -5.97 44.78
C LYS A 216 -13.36 -5.49 46.22
N ASP A 217 -12.75 -4.31 46.36
CA ASP A 217 -12.40 -3.70 47.65
C ASP A 217 -13.38 -2.59 48.05
N CYS A 218 -14.46 -2.41 47.27
CA CYS A 218 -15.46 -1.38 47.51
C CYS A 218 -16.44 -1.81 48.61
N LEU A 219 -16.38 -1.16 49.77
CA LEU A 219 -17.28 -1.42 50.90
C LEU A 219 -18.77 -1.29 50.50
N LYS A 220 -19.12 -0.32 49.64
CA LYS A 220 -20.49 -0.17 49.12
C LYS A 220 -20.92 -1.35 48.26
N PHE A 221 -20.01 -1.94 47.50
CA PHE A 221 -20.31 -3.11 46.66
C PHE A 221 -20.49 -4.37 47.52
N LYS A 222 -19.66 -4.55 48.55
CA LYS A 222 -19.80 -5.66 49.51
C LYS A 222 -21.12 -5.60 50.28
N ALA A 223 -21.48 -4.43 50.82
CA ALA A 223 -22.78 -4.24 51.49
C ALA A 223 -23.98 -4.42 50.55
N TRP A 224 -23.83 -4.09 49.27
CA TRP A 224 -24.85 -4.34 48.24
C TRP A 224 -25.03 -5.83 47.94
N LEU A 225 -23.93 -6.61 47.91
CA LEU A 225 -23.96 -8.07 47.73
C LEU A 225 -24.64 -8.77 48.91
N GLU A 226 -24.31 -8.37 50.13
CA GLU A 226 -24.93 -8.91 51.36
C GLU A 226 -26.44 -8.67 51.39
N LYS A 227 -26.91 -7.49 50.95
CA LYS A 227 -28.35 -7.20 50.81
C LYS A 227 -29.05 -7.94 49.67
N LYS A 228 -28.30 -8.39 48.66
CA LYS A 228 -28.82 -9.12 47.49
C LYS A 228 -28.78 -10.64 47.67
N GLY A 229 -28.25 -11.13 48.80
CA GLY A 229 -28.16 -12.58 49.09
C GLY A 229 -27.19 -13.32 48.17
N VAL A 230 -26.27 -12.62 47.52
CA VAL A 230 -25.26 -13.22 46.64
C VAL A 230 -23.93 -13.17 47.37
N ASN A 231 -23.63 -14.24 48.11
CA ASN A 231 -22.33 -14.45 48.73
C ASN A 231 -21.44 -15.28 47.81
#